data_AF-A0A496TGD1-F1
#
_entry.id   AF-A0A496TGD1-F1
#
_cell.length_a   1.000
_cell.length_b   1.000
_cell.length_c   1.000
_cell.angle_alpha   90.00
_cell.angle_beta   90.00
_cell.angle_gamma   90.00
#
_symmetry.space_group_name_H-M   'P 1'
#
loop_
_entity.id
_entity.type
_entity.pdbx_description
1 polymer ?
#
loop_
_entity_poly.entity_id
_entity_poly.type
_entity_poly.pdbx_seq_one_letter_code
_entity_poly.pdbx_strand_id
1 'polypeptide(L)' 'VAKVDISKGAIITEDMLDVKRPGTGIEPKYLKFIIGRKTKEDIKKDDVIRFEMIG' A
#
# COMPACT_ATOMS: atom_id res chain seq x y z
N VAL A 1 5.55 -0.17 -2.47
CA VAL A 1 5.75 -0.92 -1.21
C VAL A 1 5.25 -0.08 -0.05
N ALA A 2 5.08 -0.66 1.13
CA ALA A 2 4.75 0.11 2.34
C ALA A 2 6.01 0.82 2.88
N LYS A 3 5.89 2.12 3.18
CA LYS A 3 6.97 2.92 3.77
C LYS A 3 7.12 2.68 5.27
N VAL A 4 6.01 2.30 5.91
CA VAL A 4 5.87 2.04 7.35
C VAL A 4 5.02 0.77 7.56
N ASP A 5 4.95 0.30 8.80
CA ASP A 5 3.96 -0.72 9.16
C ASP A 5 2.55 -0.11 9.12
N ILE A 6 1.63 -0.79 8.44
CA ILE A 6 0.24 -0.38 8.25
C ILE A 6 -0.65 -1.48 8.84
N SER A 7 -1.35 -1.18 9.93
CA SER A 7 -2.24 -2.15 10.57
C SER A 7 -3.48 -2.46 9.72
N LYS A 8 -4.06 -3.64 9.92
CA LYS A 8 -5.34 -4.05 9.34
C LYS A 8 -6.44 -3.02 9.66
N GLY A 9 -7.19 -2.63 8.63
CA GLY A 9 -8.29 -1.67 8.74
C GLY A 9 -7.84 -0.20 8.73
N ALA A 10 -6.54 0.08 8.66
CA ALA A 10 -6.01 1.44 8.54
C ALA A 10 -6.35 2.05 7.17
N ILE A 11 -6.54 3.37 7.14
CA ILE A 11 -6.75 4.12 5.89
C ILE A 11 -5.39 4.40 5.27
N ILE A 12 -5.20 3.99 4.02
CA ILE A 12 -3.97 4.20 3.28
C ILE A 12 -3.85 5.69 2.92
N THR A 13 -2.72 6.28 3.26
CA THR A 13 -2.37 7.66 2.89
C THR A 13 -1.12 7.67 2.01
N GLU A 14 -0.88 8.78 1.31
CA GLU A 14 0.26 8.89 0.39
C GLU A 14 1.61 8.75 1.11
N ASP A 15 1.71 9.24 2.33
CA ASP A 15 2.91 9.16 3.17
C ASP A 15 3.22 7.75 3.67
N MET A 16 2.27 6.81 3.60
CA MET A 16 2.49 5.40 3.92
C MET A 16 3.02 4.59 2.73
N LEU A 17 3.02 5.16 1.53
CA LEU A 17 3.39 4.48 0.28
C LEU A 17 4.79 4.89 -0.17
N ASP A 18 5.52 3.94 -0.76
CA ASP A 18 6.81 4.20 -1.39
C ASP A 18 6.90 3.49 -2.76
N VAL A 19 7.61 4.11 -3.70
CA VAL A 19 7.78 3.62 -5.08
C VAL A 19 9.22 3.14 -5.26
N LYS A 20 9.40 1.82 -5.21
CA LYS A 20 10.71 1.17 -5.37
C LYS A 20 10.76 0.32 -6.64
N ARG A 21 11.97 0.14 -7.17
CA ARG A 21 12.27 -0.81 -8.26
C ARG A 21 12.77 -2.13 -7.68
N PRO A 22 12.56 -3.27 -8.37
CA PRO A 22 11.77 -3.46 -9.59
C PRO A 22 10.24 -3.36 -9.33
N GLY A 23 9.45 -3.06 -10.37
CA GLY A 23 8.00 -2.84 -10.25
C GLY A 23 7.20 -4.14 -10.09
N THR A 24 7.22 -4.74 -8.91
CA THR A 24 6.58 -6.04 -8.61
C THR A 24 5.24 -5.94 -7.87
N GLY A 25 4.81 -4.72 -7.53
CA GLY A 25 3.54 -4.44 -6.84
C GLY A 25 2.58 -3.62 -7.68
N ILE A 26 1.75 -2.82 -7.00
CA ILE A 26 0.86 -1.86 -7.67
C ILE A 26 1.68 -0.84 -8.47
N GLU A 27 1.31 -0.65 -9.74
CA GLU A 27 1.91 0.39 -10.58
C GLU A 27 1.62 1.79 -10.01
N PRO A 28 2.58 2.73 -10.05
CA PRO A 28 2.41 4.09 -9.50
C PRO A 28 1.17 4.85 -10.00
N LYS A 29 0.71 4.56 -11.22
CA LYS A 29 -0.51 5.15 -11.81
C LYS A 29 -1.78 4.87 -11.01
N TYR A 30 -1.79 3.80 -10.19
CA TYR A 30 -2.93 3.42 -9.35
C TYR A 30 -2.79 3.86 -7.89
N LEU A 31 -1.72 4.55 -7.49
CA LEU A 31 -1.56 4.99 -6.09
C LEU A 31 -2.72 5.87 -5.64
N LYS A 32 -3.18 6.78 -6.51
CA LYS A 32 -4.35 7.63 -6.23
C LYS A 32 -5.66 6.85 -6.05
N PHE A 33 -5.76 5.65 -6.60
CA PHE A 33 -6.95 4.80 -6.46
C PHE A 33 -6.99 4.07 -5.11
N ILE A 34 -5.83 3.86 -4.49
CA ILE A 34 -5.72 3.16 -3.22
C ILE A 34 -5.64 4.09 -2.02
N ILE A 35 -5.20 5.33 -2.20
CA ILE A 35 -5.24 6.37 -1.16
C ILE A 35 -6.71 6.57 -0.73
N GLY A 36 -6.95 6.57 0.57
CA GLY A 36 -8.28 6.66 1.17
C GLY A 36 -9.00 5.31 1.36
N ARG A 37 -8.47 4.21 0.82
CA ARG A 37 -9.02 2.86 1.07
C ARG A 37 -8.51 2.27 2.37
N LYS A 38 -9.23 1.29 2.91
CA LYS A 38 -8.82 0.54 4.11
C LYS A 38 -8.01 -0.69 3.76
N THR A 39 -7.01 -1.03 4.56
CA THR A 39 -6.31 -2.32 4.46
C THR A 39 -7.20 -3.47 4.95
N LYS A 40 -7.10 -4.63 4.30
CA LYS A 40 -7.78 -5.88 4.69
C LYS A 40 -6.95 -6.73 5.67
N GLU A 41 -5.65 -6.45 5.75
CA GLU A 41 -4.68 -7.16 6.58
C GLU A 41 -3.55 -6.23 7.03
N ASP A 42 -2.70 -6.71 7.93
CA ASP A 42 -1.50 -6.01 8.36
C ASP A 42 -0.43 -6.06 7.25
N ILE A 43 0.14 -4.91 6.91
CA ILE A 43 1.18 -4.75 5.89
C ILE A 43 2.44 -4.24 6.60
N LYS A 44 3.55 -4.96 6.52
CA LYS A 44 4.79 -4.51 7.14
C LYS A 44 5.53 -3.54 6.24
N LYS A 45 6.39 -2.73 6.84
CA LYS A 45 7.35 -1.90 6.11
C LYS A 45 8.10 -2.74 5.09
N ASP A 46 8.27 -2.18 3.91
CA ASP A 46 8.90 -2.78 2.72
C ASP A 46 8.10 -3.90 2.04
N ASP A 47 6.92 -4.27 2.55
CA ASP A 47 6.04 -5.23 1.88
C ASP A 47 5.50 -4.67 0.56
N VAL A 48 5.36 -5.58 -0.41
CA VAL A 48 4.77 -5.28 -1.71
C VAL A 48 3.25 -5.18 -1.57
N ILE A 49 2.73 -3.96 -1.66
CA ILE A 49 1.29 -3.70 -1.63
C ILE A 49 0.65 -4.20 -2.93
N ARG A 50 -0.44 -4.95 -2.79
CA ARG A 50 -1.27 -5.48 -3.88
C ARG A 50 -2.74 -5.15 -3.67
N PHE A 51 -3.54 -5.18 -4.73
CA PHE A 51 -4.96 -4.79 -4.66
C PHE A 51 -5.79 -5.71 -3.76
N GLU A 52 -5.40 -6.98 -3.62
CA GLU A 52 -6.07 -7.96 -2.78
C GLU A 52 -6.02 -7.59 -1.30
N MET A 53 -4.97 -6.86 -0.89
CA MET A 53 -4.75 -6.38 0.48
C MET A 53 -5.62 -5.16 0.82
N ILE A 54 -6.39 -4.63 -0.14
CA ILE A 54 -7.08 -3.34 -0.04
C ILE A 54 -8.61 -3.50 -0.18
N GLY A 55 -9.33 -2.80 0.69
CA GLY A 55 -10.79 -2.65 0.81
C GLY A 55 -11.47 -1.99 -0.37
#